data_AF-A0AAE0VY07-F1
#
_entry.id   AF-A0AAE0VY07-F1
#
_cell.length_a   1.000
_cell.length_b   1.000
_cell.length_c   1.000
_cell.angle_alpha   90.00
_cell.angle_beta   90.00
_cell.angle_gamma   90.00
#
_symmetry.space_group_name_H-M   'P 1'
#
loop_
_entity.id
_entity.type
_entity.pdbx_description
1 polymer ?
#
loop_
_entity_poly.entity_id
_entity_poly.type
_entity_poly.pdbx_seq_one_letter_code
_entity_poly.pdbx_strand_id
1 'polypeptide(L)'
;MGSSSPEDRGKVLLQSLTGICTSSVLFTLGSFVLPVRSYILESPMERVIFALRWQCVSLLPIIIGIQVIALTRFMTNAIDPVGGKCEHLVEVDKRCLQNTIEQFLLNFLLQLGLASYLESTCVRVIPTLTVMFVFSRAVFWIGYRSHPVNRAMGFAMTVFMNYSMLVYLLYCVLLRGPLLFLTPTDRP
;
A
#
# COMPACT_ATOMS: atom_id res chain seq x y z
N MET A 1 -8.15 -17.31 -24.69
CA MET A 1 -8.30 -17.06 -23.24
C MET A 1 -8.35 -18.41 -22.53
N GLY A 2 -7.23 -18.90 -22.01
CA GLY A 2 -7.19 -20.16 -21.27
C GLY A 2 -7.92 -20.02 -19.94
N SER A 3 -8.89 -20.88 -19.67
CA SER A 3 -9.56 -20.97 -18.38
C SER A 3 -8.55 -21.23 -17.28
N SER A 4 -8.62 -20.51 -16.16
CA SER A 4 -7.74 -20.74 -15.01
C SER A 4 -7.90 -22.18 -14.50
N SER A 5 -6.77 -22.90 -14.42
CA SER A 5 -6.74 -24.28 -13.95
C SER A 5 -7.13 -24.34 -12.46
N PRO A 6 -7.78 -25.42 -11.97
CA PRO A 6 -7.99 -25.63 -10.53
C PRO A 6 -6.71 -25.48 -9.69
N GLU A 7 -5.55 -25.87 -10.25
CA GLU A 7 -4.24 -25.72 -9.60
C GLU A 7 -3.84 -24.26 -9.39
N ASP A 8 -4.17 -23.38 -10.34
CA ASP A 8 -3.89 -21.94 -10.22
C ASP A 8 -4.68 -21.32 -9.08
N ARG A 9 -5.93 -21.78 -8.88
CA ARG A 9 -6.78 -21.31 -7.77
C ARG A 9 -6.18 -21.68 -6.42
N GLY A 10 -5.67 -22.91 -6.30
CA GLY A 10 -4.97 -23.37 -5.10
C GLY A 10 -3.73 -22.53 -4.78
N LYS A 11 -2.92 -22.22 -5.81
CA LYS A 11 -1.74 -21.35 -5.67
C LYS A 11 -2.11 -19.93 -5.26
N VAL A 12 -3.14 -19.34 -5.88
CA VAL A 12 -3.64 -18.00 -5.51
C VAL A 12 -4.07 -17.97 -4.05
N LEU A 13 -4.83 -18.97 -3.60
CA LEU A 13 -5.29 -19.06 -2.21
C LEU A 13 -4.11 -19.15 -1.25
N LEU A 14 -3.17 -20.07 -1.50
CA LEU A 14 -1.99 -20.25 -0.68
C LEU A 14 -1.15 -18.96 -0.61
N GLN A 15 -0.89 -18.32 -1.74
CA GLN A 15 -0.15 -17.06 -1.77
C GLN A 15 -0.88 -15.92 -1.05
N SER A 16 -2.22 -15.89 -1.12
CA SER A 16 -2.99 -14.88 -0.40
C SER A 16 -2.90 -15.08 1.10
N LEU A 17 -3.02 -16.33 1.58
CA LEU A 17 -2.86 -16.68 2.99
C LEU A 17 -1.44 -16.34 3.47
N THR A 18 -0.41 -16.72 2.71
CA THR A 18 0.98 -16.37 3.01
C THR A 18 1.16 -14.85 3.08
N GLY A 19 0.59 -14.11 2.13
CA GLY A 19 0.61 -12.64 2.13
C GLY A 19 -0.01 -12.05 3.40
N ILE A 20 -1.18 -12.53 3.82
CA ILE A 20 -1.84 -12.11 5.07
C ILE A 20 -0.95 -12.40 6.29
N CYS A 21 -0.43 -13.62 6.40
CA CYS A 21 0.47 -14.00 7.50
C CYS A 21 1.73 -13.14 7.53
N THR A 22 2.37 -12.93 6.37
CA THR A 22 3.55 -12.07 6.24
C THR A 22 3.23 -10.63 6.63
N SER A 23 2.09 -10.07 6.20
CA SER A 23 1.66 -8.73 6.60
C SER A 23 1.50 -8.61 8.11
N SER A 24 0.86 -9.58 8.77
CA SER A 24 0.70 -9.58 10.23
C SER A 24 2.06 -9.61 10.93
N VAL A 25 2.98 -10.47 10.49
CA VAL A 25 4.34 -10.55 11.06
C VAL A 25 5.10 -9.25 10.85
N LEU A 26 5.08 -8.68 9.63
CA LEU A 26 5.77 -7.43 9.32
C LEU A 26 5.22 -6.25 10.12
N PHE A 27 3.91 -6.20 10.32
CA PHE A 27 3.30 -5.16 11.16
C PHE A 27 3.76 -5.28 12.61
N THR A 28 3.73 -6.49 13.17
CA THR A 28 4.22 -6.75 14.53
C THR A 28 5.69 -6.40 14.65
N LEU A 29 6.56 -6.88 13.76
CA LEU A 29 7.99 -6.58 13.78
C LEU A 29 8.27 -5.08 13.61
N GLY A 30 7.60 -4.42 12.66
CA GLY A 30 7.73 -2.99 12.43
C GLY A 30 7.38 -2.16 13.67
N SER A 31 6.41 -2.63 14.46
CA SER A 31 6.06 -1.99 15.73
C SER A 31 7.18 -2.05 16.79
N PHE A 32 8.07 -3.04 16.72
CA PHE A 32 9.21 -3.18 17.64
C PHE A 32 10.50 -2.56 17.11
N VAL A 33 10.75 -2.66 15.81
CA VAL A 33 12.04 -2.34 15.17
C VAL A 33 12.15 -0.88 14.76
N LEU A 34 11.06 -0.26 14.29
CA LEU A 34 11.15 1.13 13.81
C LEU A 34 11.45 2.07 14.98
N PRO A 35 12.49 2.94 14.87
CA PRO A 35 12.96 3.83 15.93
C PRO A 35 12.03 5.06 16.12
N VAL A 36 10.72 4.81 16.12
CA VAL A 36 9.63 5.78 16.16
C VAL A 36 8.93 5.74 17.53
N ARG A 37 9.50 5.01 18.50
CA ARG A 37 8.97 4.85 19.87
C ARG A 37 8.82 6.16 20.65
N SER A 38 9.45 7.24 20.19
CA SER A 38 9.57 8.48 20.96
C SER A 38 8.70 9.64 20.46
N TYR A 39 7.97 9.48 19.36
CA TYR A 39 7.10 10.57 18.87
C TYR A 39 5.75 10.54 19.57
N ILE A 40 5.49 11.58 20.36
CA ILE A 40 4.18 11.86 20.94
C ILE A 40 3.64 13.07 20.16
N LEU A 41 2.57 12.86 19.39
CA LEU A 41 1.92 13.93 18.63
C LEU A 41 0.52 14.15 19.20
N GLU A 42 0.36 15.20 19.98
CA GLU A 42 -0.86 15.47 20.75
C GLU A 42 -2.01 15.91 19.84
N SER A 43 -1.71 16.76 18.87
CA SER A 43 -2.73 17.29 17.96
C SER A 43 -3.05 16.33 16.81
N PRO A 44 -4.34 16.12 16.47
CA PRO A 44 -4.72 15.39 15.26
C PRO A 44 -4.10 15.97 13.99
N MET A 45 -3.95 17.30 13.94
CA MET A 45 -3.36 17.98 12.79
C MET A 45 -1.89 17.60 12.59
N GLU A 46 -1.12 17.50 13.69
CA GLU A 46 0.27 17.05 13.64
C GLU A 46 0.38 15.62 13.12
N ARG A 47 -0.51 14.73 13.56
CA ARG A 47 -0.55 13.34 13.10
C ARG A 47 -0.86 13.23 11.61
N VAL A 48 -1.80 14.02 11.11
CA VAL A 48 -2.14 14.08 9.68
C VAL A 48 -0.98 14.63 8.86
N ILE A 49 -0.32 15.71 9.31
CA ILE A 49 0.87 16.26 8.63
C ILE A 49 2.01 15.23 8.62
N PHE A 50 2.23 14.54 9.75
CA PHE A 50 3.21 13.46 9.83
C PHE A 50 2.89 12.35 8.82
N ALA A 51 1.62 11.95 8.72
CA ALA A 51 1.20 10.95 7.74
C ALA A 51 1.39 11.39 6.30
N LEU A 52 1.05 12.65 5.98
CA LEU A 52 1.29 13.25 4.65
C LEU A 52 2.77 13.20 4.27
N ARG A 53 3.68 13.55 5.20
CA ARG A 53 5.13 13.52 4.96
C ARG A 53 5.64 12.11 4.64
N TRP A 54 5.08 11.10 5.29
CA TRP A 54 5.43 9.70 5.00
C TRP A 54 4.95 9.23 3.63
N GLN A 55 3.93 9.87 3.03
CA GLN A 55 3.45 9.48 1.69
C GLN A 55 4.51 9.67 0.60
N CYS A 56 5.52 10.52 0.81
CA CYS A 56 6.69 10.61 -0.06
C CYS A 56 7.37 9.23 -0.26
N VAL A 57 7.39 8.38 0.76
CA VAL A 57 7.93 7.02 0.68
C VAL A 57 6.98 6.10 -0.09
N SER A 58 5.67 6.22 0.10
CA SER A 58 4.66 5.46 -0.66
C SER A 58 4.64 5.78 -2.16
N LEU A 59 5.18 6.93 -2.58
CA LEU A 59 5.32 7.29 -3.99
C LEU A 59 6.49 6.56 -4.69
N LEU A 60 7.46 6.01 -3.96
CA LEU A 60 8.61 5.31 -4.53
C LEU A 60 8.23 4.22 -5.55
N PRO A 61 7.33 3.26 -5.26
CA PRO A 61 6.96 2.23 -6.23
C PRO A 61 6.28 2.80 -7.49
N ILE A 62 5.61 3.94 -7.41
CA ILE A 62 5.01 4.62 -8.57
C ILE A 62 6.11 5.22 -9.44
N ILE A 63 7.01 5.99 -8.84
CA ILE A 63 8.14 6.60 -9.57
C ILE A 63 9.01 5.51 -10.21
N ILE A 64 9.35 4.46 -9.46
CA ILE A 64 10.10 3.31 -10.00
C ILE A 64 9.36 2.68 -11.18
N GLY A 65 8.05 2.42 -11.05
CA GLY A 65 7.24 1.84 -12.13
C GLY A 65 7.23 2.70 -13.40
N ILE A 66 7.11 4.03 -13.26
CA ILE A 66 7.20 4.98 -14.37
C ILE A 66 8.58 4.87 -15.04
N GLN A 67 9.66 4.90 -14.25
CA GLN A 67 11.02 4.82 -14.78
C GLN A 67 11.29 3.49 -15.48
N VAL A 68 10.84 2.37 -14.93
CA VAL A 68 10.97 1.04 -15.55
C VAL A 68 10.30 1.00 -16.93
N ILE A 69 9.08 1.53 -17.06
CA ILE A 69 8.38 1.58 -18.35
C ILE A 69 9.10 2.52 -19.31
N ALA A 70 9.49 3.72 -18.87
CA ALA A 70 10.17 4.70 -19.70
C ALA A 70 11.50 4.17 -20.25
N LEU A 71 12.32 3.57 -19.39
CA LEU A 71 13.60 2.96 -19.79
C LEU A 71 13.40 1.77 -20.72
N THR A 72 12.40 0.92 -20.47
CA THR A 72 12.10 -0.20 -21.37
C THR A 72 11.69 0.29 -22.76
N ARG A 73 10.89 1.35 -22.86
CA ARG A 73 10.54 1.97 -24.15
C ARG A 73 11.75 2.59 -24.83
N PHE A 74 12.60 3.30 -24.08
CA PHE A 74 13.80 3.92 -24.63
C PHE A 74 14.79 2.89 -25.19
N MET A 75 14.93 1.74 -24.53
CA MET A 75 15.87 0.69 -24.90
C MET A 75 15.34 -0.31 -25.94
N THR A 76 14.07 -0.22 -26.32
CA THR A 76 13.42 -1.20 -27.22
C THR A 76 12.66 -0.50 -28.34
N ASN A 77 12.10 -1.28 -29.28
CA ASN A 77 11.27 -0.72 -30.36
C ASN A 77 9.86 -0.31 -29.90
N ALA A 78 9.62 -0.19 -28.58
CA ALA A 78 8.36 0.24 -27.98
C ALA A 78 8.27 1.77 -27.75
N ILE A 79 9.11 2.56 -28.45
CA ILE A 79 9.17 4.03 -28.33
C ILE A 79 7.81 4.67 -28.69
N ASP A 80 7.14 4.19 -29.73
CA ASP A 80 5.82 4.68 -30.14
C ASP A 80 4.69 3.89 -29.43
N PRO A 81 4.06 4.44 -28.38
CA PRO A 81 2.98 3.78 -27.67
C PRO A 81 1.67 3.75 -28.46
N VAL A 82 1.49 4.61 -29.46
CA VAL A 82 0.27 4.71 -30.26
C VAL A 82 0.29 3.67 -31.39
N GLY A 83 1.46 3.47 -31.99
CA GLY A 83 1.68 2.44 -33.01
C GLY A 83 1.66 1.00 -32.49
N GLY A 84 1.65 0.79 -31.16
CA GLY A 84 1.47 -0.53 -30.52
C GLY A 84 2.62 -1.52 -30.69
N LYS A 85 3.73 -1.11 -31.31
CA LYS A 85 4.90 -1.97 -31.54
C LYS A 85 5.53 -2.39 -30.21
N CYS A 86 5.82 -3.68 -30.07
CA CYS A 86 6.51 -4.25 -28.89
C CYS A 86 5.84 -3.95 -27.54
N GLU A 87 4.53 -3.66 -27.51
CA GLU A 87 3.82 -3.27 -26.28
C GLU A 87 3.77 -4.39 -25.23
N HIS A 88 3.86 -5.65 -25.66
CA HIS A 88 3.97 -6.82 -24.77
C HIS A 88 5.18 -6.73 -23.82
N LEU A 89 6.25 -5.99 -24.18
CA LEU A 89 7.44 -5.82 -23.34
C LEU A 89 7.17 -4.99 -22.08
N VAL A 90 6.15 -4.13 -22.10
CA VAL A 90 5.79 -3.24 -20.99
C VAL A 90 4.40 -3.55 -20.42
N GLU A 91 3.69 -4.54 -20.96
CA GLU A 91 2.31 -4.84 -20.59
C GLU A 91 2.16 -5.18 -19.10
N VAL A 92 3.05 -6.02 -18.57
CA VAL A 92 3.05 -6.39 -17.14
C VAL A 92 3.34 -5.18 -16.26
N ASP A 93 4.33 -4.36 -16.63
CA ASP A 93 4.71 -3.18 -15.85
C ASP A 93 3.63 -2.11 -15.87
N LYS A 94 2.96 -1.89 -17.02
CA LYS A 94 1.81 -0.98 -17.11
C LYS A 94 0.68 -1.44 -16.20
N ARG A 95 0.35 -2.74 -16.20
CA ARG A 95 -0.66 -3.31 -15.28
C ARG A 95 -0.24 -3.16 -13.82
N CYS A 96 1.04 -3.37 -13.52
CA CYS A 96 1.58 -3.18 -12.18
C CYS A 96 1.50 -1.73 -11.72
N LEU A 97 1.87 -0.78 -12.59
CA LEU A 97 1.84 0.65 -12.29
C LEU A 97 0.40 1.13 -12.07
N GLN A 98 -0.52 0.77 -12.98
CA GLN A 98 -1.93 1.11 -12.86
C GLN A 98 -2.52 0.59 -11.54
N ASN A 99 -2.30 -0.69 -11.23
CA ASN A 99 -2.77 -1.26 -9.96
C ASN A 99 -2.09 -0.59 -8.75
N THR A 100 -0.82 -0.19 -8.86
CA THR A 100 -0.12 0.51 -7.77
C THR A 100 -0.71 1.88 -7.52
N ILE A 101 -1.08 2.63 -8.56
CA ILE A 101 -1.72 3.94 -8.44
C ILE A 101 -3.09 3.80 -7.75
N GLU A 102 -3.91 2.83 -8.16
CA GLU A 102 -5.21 2.55 -7.54
C GLU A 102 -5.05 2.19 -6.05
N GLN A 103 -4.12 1.30 -5.73
CA GLN A 103 -3.87 0.91 -4.34
C GLN A 103 -3.23 2.01 -3.52
N PHE A 104 -2.40 2.87 -4.13
CA PHE A 104 -1.83 4.05 -3.48
C PHE A 104 -2.92 5.05 -3.09
N LEU A 105 -3.86 5.35 -3.99
CA LEU A 105 -4.95 6.28 -3.69
C LEU A 105 -5.77 5.81 -2.48
N LEU A 106 -6.13 4.52 -2.46
CA LEU A 106 -6.84 3.92 -1.32
C LEU A 106 -5.99 4.00 -0.04
N ASN A 107 -4.75 3.54 -0.09
CA ASN A 107 -3.85 3.54 1.07
C ASN A 107 -3.59 4.96 1.61
N PHE A 108 -3.41 5.94 0.72
CA PHE A 108 -3.20 7.35 1.06
C PHE A 108 -4.38 7.90 1.85
N LEU A 109 -5.60 7.78 1.33
CA LEU A 109 -6.80 8.27 2.00
C LEU A 109 -7.04 7.56 3.34
N LEU A 110 -6.82 6.25 3.38
CA LEU A 110 -6.96 5.45 4.60
C LEU A 110 -5.93 5.84 5.67
N GLN A 111 -4.67 6.09 5.30
CA GLN A 111 -3.65 6.51 6.27
C GLN A 111 -3.91 7.92 6.80
N LEU A 112 -4.43 8.84 5.99
CA LEU A 112 -4.82 10.18 6.47
C LEU A 112 -5.99 10.10 7.45
N GLY A 113 -7.03 9.34 7.12
CA GLY A 113 -8.14 9.08 8.03
C GLY A 113 -7.66 8.39 9.30
N LEU A 114 -6.78 7.39 9.18
CA LEU A 114 -6.23 6.69 10.35
C LEU A 114 -5.49 7.66 11.27
N ALA A 115 -4.64 8.52 10.71
CA ALA A 115 -3.86 9.48 11.47
C ALA A 115 -4.71 10.45 12.30
N SER A 116 -5.90 10.83 11.83
CA SER A 116 -6.80 11.69 12.62
C SER A 116 -7.37 10.99 13.84
N TYR A 117 -7.55 9.67 13.79
CA TYR A 117 -8.12 8.85 14.88
C TYR A 117 -7.07 8.13 15.75
N LEU A 118 -5.79 8.14 15.38
CA LEU A 118 -4.73 7.56 16.20
C LEU A 118 -4.56 8.35 17.50
N GLU A 119 -4.28 7.62 18.58
CA GLU A 119 -3.79 8.22 19.83
C GLU A 119 -2.36 8.74 19.65
N SER A 120 -1.96 9.71 20.49
CA SER A 120 -0.67 10.41 20.38
C SER A 120 0.55 9.48 20.45
N THR A 121 0.43 8.35 21.15
CA THR A 121 1.48 7.33 21.32
C THR A 121 1.52 6.28 20.19
N CYS A 122 0.48 6.23 19.36
CA CYS A 122 0.29 5.19 18.33
C CYS A 122 0.73 5.63 16.93
N VAL A 123 1.33 6.81 16.78
CA VAL A 123 1.69 7.41 15.47
C VAL A 123 2.69 6.60 14.65
N ARG A 124 3.43 5.69 15.29
CA ARG A 124 4.35 4.73 14.62
C ARG A 124 3.66 3.78 13.65
N VAL A 125 2.35 3.62 13.77
CA VAL A 125 1.55 2.80 12.85
C VAL A 125 1.69 3.33 11.43
N ILE A 126 1.76 4.66 11.25
CA ILE A 126 1.86 5.28 9.92
C ILE A 126 3.12 4.84 9.15
N PRO A 127 4.36 5.08 9.64
CA PRO A 127 5.56 4.64 8.94
C PRO A 127 5.62 3.12 8.72
N THR A 128 5.10 2.34 9.66
CA THR A 128 5.02 0.88 9.54
C THR A 128 4.21 0.50 8.31
N LEU A 129 2.99 1.04 8.19
CA LEU A 129 2.10 0.78 7.06
C LEU A 129 2.67 1.34 5.75
N THR A 130 3.32 2.50 5.77
CA THR A 130 4.00 3.07 4.59
C THR A 130 5.11 2.15 4.06
N VAL A 131 6.00 1.65 4.92
CA VAL A 131 7.08 0.73 4.53
C VAL A 131 6.51 -0.60 4.06
N MET A 132 5.51 -1.14 4.75
CA MET A 132 4.80 -2.35 4.33
C MET A 132 4.13 -2.18 2.97
N PHE A 133 3.54 -1.02 2.67
CA PHE A 133 2.99 -0.71 1.36
C PHE A 133 4.06 -0.87 0.28
N VAL A 134 5.21 -0.19 0.43
CA VAL A 134 6.31 -0.27 -0.55
C VAL A 134 6.80 -1.70 -0.72
N PHE A 135 7.00 -2.44 0.38
CA PHE A 135 7.41 -3.84 0.33
C PHE A 135 6.37 -4.71 -0.39
N SER A 136 5.08 -4.55 -0.10
CA SER A 136 4.01 -5.31 -0.77
C SER A 136 3.97 -5.05 -2.27
N ARG A 137 4.24 -3.81 -2.71
CA ARG A 137 4.31 -3.46 -4.14
C ARG A 137 5.52 -4.10 -4.82
N ALA A 138 6.67 -4.15 -4.14
CA ALA A 138 7.84 -4.86 -4.66
C ALA A 138 7.57 -6.37 -4.82
N VAL A 139 6.98 -7.02 -3.80
CA VAL A 139 6.59 -8.44 -3.87
C VAL A 139 5.57 -8.67 -4.99
N PHE A 140 4.57 -7.79 -5.12
CA PHE A 140 3.58 -7.86 -6.19
C PHE A 140 4.22 -7.79 -7.58
N TRP A 141 5.11 -6.81 -7.80
CA TRP A 141 5.76 -6.59 -9.09
C TRP A 141 6.71 -7.73 -9.47
N ILE A 142 7.58 -8.15 -8.55
CA ILE A 142 8.51 -9.27 -8.75
C ILE A 142 7.71 -10.56 -9.03
N GLY A 143 6.67 -10.82 -8.23
CA GLY A 143 5.77 -11.94 -8.43
C GLY A 143 5.13 -11.92 -9.82
N TYR A 144 4.55 -10.79 -10.22
CA TYR A 144 3.87 -10.69 -11.52
C TYR A 144 4.82 -10.88 -12.71
N ARG A 145 6.05 -10.35 -12.64
CA ARG A 145 7.06 -10.57 -13.69
C ARG A 145 7.48 -12.04 -13.81
N SER A 146 7.43 -12.81 -12.72
CA SER A 146 7.74 -14.25 -12.77
C SER A 146 6.61 -15.08 -13.38
N HIS A 147 5.37 -14.87 -12.94
CA HIS A 147 4.19 -15.58 -13.44
C HIS A 147 2.91 -14.80 -13.08
N PRO A 148 1.87 -14.78 -13.93
CA PRO A 148 0.64 -14.02 -13.66
C PRO A 148 -0.05 -14.35 -12.33
N VAL A 149 0.06 -15.59 -11.86
CA VAL A 149 -0.51 -16.05 -10.59
C VAL A 149 0.28 -15.53 -9.38
N ASN A 150 1.60 -15.40 -9.49
CA ASN A 150 2.52 -15.11 -8.38
C ASN A 150 2.37 -13.70 -7.80
N ARG A 151 1.63 -12.82 -8.48
CA ARG A 151 1.28 -11.49 -7.98
C ARG A 151 0.33 -11.53 -6.77
N ALA A 152 -0.36 -12.65 -6.54
CA ALA A 152 -1.42 -12.75 -5.53
C ALA A 152 -0.93 -12.45 -4.10
N MET A 153 0.31 -12.85 -3.76
CA MET A 153 0.87 -12.61 -2.43
C MET A 153 0.97 -11.11 -2.13
N GLY A 154 1.71 -10.34 -2.95
CA GLY A 154 1.87 -8.90 -2.75
C GLY A 154 0.54 -8.15 -2.84
N PHE A 155 -0.39 -8.62 -3.70
CA PHE A 155 -1.74 -8.07 -3.76
C PHE A 155 -2.51 -8.27 -2.46
N ALA A 156 -2.52 -9.50 -1.93
CA ALA A 156 -3.19 -9.82 -0.67
C ALA A 156 -2.60 -9.03 0.51
N MET A 157 -1.28 -8.82 0.52
CA MET A 157 -0.64 -7.97 1.53
C MET A 157 -1.19 -6.55 1.53
N THR A 158 -1.29 -5.91 0.34
CA THR A 158 -1.84 -4.55 0.21
C THR A 158 -3.32 -4.50 0.56
N VAL A 159 -4.13 -5.45 0.07
CA VAL A 159 -5.57 -5.50 0.34
C VAL A 159 -5.85 -5.70 1.83
N PHE A 160 -5.17 -6.65 2.47
CA PHE A 160 -5.32 -6.91 3.90
C PHE A 160 -5.04 -5.65 4.74
N MET A 161 -3.96 -4.93 4.40
CA MET A 161 -3.61 -3.68 5.04
C MET A 161 -4.70 -2.60 4.86
N ASN A 162 -5.15 -2.37 3.62
CA ASN A 162 -6.18 -1.39 3.31
C ASN A 162 -7.52 -1.73 3.99
N TYR A 163 -7.94 -3.00 3.96
CA TYR A 163 -9.19 -3.43 4.58
C TYR A 163 -9.14 -3.34 6.10
N SER A 164 -8.01 -3.66 6.71
CA SER A 164 -7.83 -3.48 8.16
C SER A 164 -7.99 -2.03 8.58
N MET A 165 -7.39 -1.09 7.83
CA MET A 165 -7.56 0.34 8.07
C MET A 165 -9.01 0.80 7.84
N LEU A 166 -9.64 0.33 6.76
CA LEU A 166 -11.03 0.69 6.45
C LEU A 166 -11.98 0.23 7.55
N VAL A 167 -11.88 -1.03 7.99
CA VAL A 167 -12.69 -1.57 9.09
C VAL A 167 -12.50 -0.76 10.36
N TYR A 168 -11.25 -0.42 10.71
CA TYR A 168 -10.96 0.42 11.86
C TYR A 168 -11.56 1.82 11.73
N LEU A 169 -11.47 2.44 10.56
CA LEU A 169 -12.04 3.77 10.33
C LEU A 169 -13.56 3.77 10.41
N LEU A 170 -14.21 2.75 9.84
CA LEU A 170 -15.65 2.57 9.97
C LEU A 170 -16.05 2.39 11.44
N TYR A 171 -15.30 1.59 12.20
CA TYR A 171 -15.48 1.46 13.65
C TYR A 171 -15.37 2.82 14.36
N CYS A 172 -14.33 3.62 14.06
CA CYS A 172 -14.14 4.93 14.67
C CYS A 172 -15.29 5.90 14.34
N VAL A 173 -15.67 6.00 13.07
CA VAL A 173 -16.75 6.91 12.64
C VAL A 173 -18.08 6.51 13.25
N LEU A 174 -18.42 5.21 13.23
CA LEU A 174 -19.72 4.73 13.68
C LEU A 174 -19.87 4.70 15.21
N LEU A 175 -18.81 4.33 15.94
CA LEU A 175 -18.90 4.08 17.38
C LEU A 175 -18.22 5.13 18.25
N ARG A 176 -17.17 5.81 17.76
CA ARG A 176 -16.53 6.92 18.49
C ARG A 176 -17.01 8.30 18.03
N GLY A 177 -17.62 8.37 16.84
CA GLY A 177 -18.17 9.57 16.25
C GLY A 177 -17.15 10.39 15.45
N PRO A 178 -17.62 11.17 14.46
CA PRO A 178 -16.76 11.92 13.53
C PRO A 178 -16.00 13.10 14.16
N LEU A 179 -16.38 13.51 15.38
CA LEU A 179 -15.80 14.67 16.08
C LEU A 179 -14.72 14.29 17.10
N LEU A 180 -14.40 13.00 17.24
CA LEU A 180 -13.38 12.54 18.18
C LEU A 180 -12.04 13.25 17.91
N PHE A 181 -11.46 13.84 18.96
CA PHE A 181 -10.26 14.68 18.93
C PHE A 181 -10.36 16.02 18.17
N LEU A 182 -11.51 16.37 17.58
CA LEU A 182 -11.72 17.66 16.91
C LEU A 182 -12.40 18.69 17.81
N THR A 183 -13.05 18.27 18.90
CA THR A 183 -13.64 19.19 19.88
C THR A 183 -12.56 19.77 20.79
N PRO A 184 -12.51 21.09 21.01
CA PRO A 184 -11.62 21.67 22.00
C PRO A 184 -11.99 21.13 23.38
N THR A 185 -11.09 20.37 24.01
CA THR A 185 -11.13 20.15 25.46
C THR A 185 -10.71 21.46 26.10
N ASP A 186 -11.67 22.19 26.68
CA ASP A 186 -11.53 23.34 27.57
C ASP A 186 -10.24 24.18 27.40
N ARG A 187 -10.34 25.26 26.62
CA ARG A 187 -9.36 26.34 26.75
C ARG A 187 -9.60 27.05 28.08
N PRO A 188 -8.58 27.29 28.92
CA PRO A 188 -8.68 28.27 30.00
C PRO A 188 -8.97 29.67 29.46
#